data_AF-A0A531ML40-F1
#
_entry.id   AF-A0A531ML40-F1
#
_cell.length_a   1.000
_cell.length_b   1.000
_cell.length_c   1.000
_cell.angle_alpha   90.00
_cell.angle_beta   90.00
_cell.angle_gamma   90.00
#
_symmetry.space_group_name_H-M   'P 1'
#
loop_
_entity.id
_entity.type
_entity.pdbx_description
1 polymer ?
#
loop_
_entity_poly.entity_id
_entity_poly.type
_entity_poly.pdbx_seq_one_letter_code
_entity_poly.pdbx_strand_id
1 'polypeptide(L)' 'MTGTKRSSEGLDAHRRKLLFRSWHRGMREMDLILGTFADAEIGTLTAEEIDQYE' A
#
# COMPACT_ATOMS: atom_id res chain seq x y z
N MET A 1 0.56 -5.96 -16.52
CA MET A 1 1.41 -4.99 -15.78
C MET A 1 1.21 -5.22 -14.30
N THR A 2 2.29 -5.51 -13.56
CA THR A 2 2.30 -5.54 -12.09
C THR A 2 2.49 -4.11 -11.57
N GLY A 3 1.78 -3.75 -10.51
CA GLY A 3 1.75 -2.40 -9.94
C GLY A 3 0.39 -2.09 -9.32
N THR A 4 0.30 -0.97 -8.63
CA THR A 4 -0.94 -0.52 -7.98
C THR A 4 -2.09 -0.38 -8.98
N LYS A 5 -3.24 -0.96 -8.65
CA LYS A 5 -4.49 -0.83 -9.39
C LYS A 5 -5.37 0.30 -8.87
N ARG A 6 -4.97 0.93 -7.76
CA ARG A 6 -5.72 1.99 -7.08
C ARG A 6 -5.05 3.35 -7.29
N SER A 7 -5.85 4.40 -7.46
CA SER A 7 -5.36 5.78 -7.43
C SER A 7 -5.01 6.19 -5.99
N SER A 8 -3.92 6.93 -5.84
CA SER A 8 -3.51 7.54 -4.57
C SER A 8 -4.28 8.82 -4.22
N GLU A 9 -5.23 9.21 -5.06
CA GLU A 9 -6.12 10.36 -4.84
C GLU A 9 -6.95 10.20 -3.56
N GLY A 10 -7.00 11.25 -2.74
CA GLY A 10 -7.69 11.23 -1.44
C GLY A 10 -6.94 10.55 -0.30
N LEU A 11 -5.84 9.83 -0.56
CA LEU A 11 -4.96 9.32 0.50
C LEU A 11 -4.10 10.45 1.07
N ASP A 12 -3.91 10.47 2.39
CA ASP A 12 -2.93 11.34 3.03
C ASP A 12 -1.48 10.91 2.71
N ALA A 13 -0.52 11.75 3.07
CA ALA A 13 0.89 11.53 2.73
C ALA A 13 1.46 10.21 3.27
N HIS A 14 1.02 9.76 4.46
CA HIS A 14 1.51 8.55 5.10
C HIS A 14 1.00 7.31 4.36
N ARG A 15 -0.31 7.25 4.09
CA ARG A 15 -0.92 6.18 3.27
C ARG A 15 -0.33 6.08 1.87
N ARG A 16 -0.07 7.22 1.20
CA ARG A 16 0.60 7.23 -0.12
C ARG A 16 2.01 6.64 -0.08
N LYS A 17 2.76 6.95 0.98
CA LYS A 17 4.13 6.43 1.16
C LYS A 17 4.11 4.92 1.44
N LEU A 18 3.15 4.44 2.21
CA LEU A 18 2.96 3.00 2.47
C LEU A 18 2.60 2.26 1.20
N LEU A 19 1.60 2.72 0.44
CA LEU A 19 1.21 2.12 -0.84
C LEU A 19 2.39 2.01 -1.81
N PHE A 20 3.21 3.06 -1.90
CA PHE A 20 4.43 3.02 -2.70
C PHE A 20 5.40 1.95 -2.18
N ARG A 21 5.71 1.93 -0.89
CA ARG A 21 6.63 0.94 -0.29
C ARG A 21 6.16 -0.51 -0.48
N SER A 22 4.86 -0.76 -0.49
CA SER A 22 4.30 -2.10 -0.66
C SER A 22 4.51 -2.68 -2.06
N TRP A 23 4.75 -1.83 -3.06
CA TRP A 23 5.04 -2.22 -4.45
C TRP A 23 6.52 -2.10 -4.83
N HIS A 24 7.40 -1.63 -3.93
CA HIS A 24 8.81 -1.37 -4.19
C HIS A 24 9.74 -2.09 -3.20
N ARG A 25 9.45 -3.38 -2.90
CA ARG A 25 10.29 -4.20 -2.01
C ARG A 25 11.38 -4.97 -2.73
N GLY A 26 11.43 -4.90 -4.06
CA GLY A 26 12.51 -5.48 -4.88
C GLY A 26 12.36 -6.98 -5.13
N MET A 27 11.35 -7.63 -4.54
CA MET A 27 10.97 -9.00 -4.84
C MET A 27 9.51 -9.02 -5.30
N ARG A 28 9.30 -9.48 -6.55
CA ARG A 28 7.98 -9.49 -7.18
C ARG A 28 6.91 -10.23 -6.38
N GLU A 29 7.27 -11.33 -5.72
CA GLU A 29 6.34 -12.09 -4.88
C GLU A 29 5.87 -11.30 -3.67
N MET A 30 6.79 -10.61 -2.99
CA MET A 30 6.47 -9.71 -1.87
C MET A 30 5.64 -8.53 -2.34
N ASP A 31 5.97 -7.93 -3.49
CA ASP A 31 5.20 -6.83 -4.06
C ASP A 31 3.78 -7.26 -4.44
N LEU A 32 3.60 -8.49 -4.93
CA LEU A 32 2.28 -9.04 -5.20
C LEU A 32 1.48 -9.28 -3.92
N ILE A 33 2.07 -9.87 -2.88
CA ILE A 33 1.34 -10.13 -1.63
C ILE A 33 0.97 -8.80 -0.95
N LEU A 34 1.97 -7.95 -0.71
CA LEU A 34 1.80 -6.73 0.06
C LEU A 34 1.12 -5.62 -0.75
N GLY A 35 1.47 -5.48 -2.02
CA GLY A 35 0.91 -4.46 -2.90
C GLY A 35 -0.56 -4.69 -3.19
N THR A 36 -1.00 -5.93 -3.36
CA THR A 36 -2.42 -6.23 -3.58
C THR A 36 -3.24 -5.99 -2.30
N PHE A 37 -2.68 -6.31 -1.13
CA PHE A 37 -3.29 -5.95 0.16
C PHE A 37 -3.40 -4.43 0.32
N ALA A 38 -2.32 -3.69 0.05
CA ALA A 38 -2.32 -2.24 0.14
C ALA A 38 -3.34 -1.60 -0.80
N ASP A 39 -3.47 -2.08 -2.04
CA ASP A 39 -4.47 -1.58 -2.98
C ASP A 39 -5.92 -1.72 -2.44
N ALA A 40 -6.20 -2.82 -1.76
CA ALA A 40 -7.53 -3.11 -1.21
C ALA A 40 -7.80 -2.32 0.09
N GLU A 41 -6.87 -2.35 1.04
CA GLU A 41 -7.15 -1.96 2.43
C GLU A 41 -6.58 -0.59 2.84
N ILE A 42 -5.60 -0.02 2.13
CA ILE A 42 -4.89 1.20 2.64
C ILE A 42 -5.82 2.39 2.93
N GLY A 43 -6.96 2.47 2.23
CA GLY A 43 -7.96 3.52 2.42
C GLY A 43 -8.96 3.26 3.56
N THR A 44 -9.06 2.02 4.05
CA THR A 44 -9.99 1.59 5.11
C THR A 44 -9.30 1.40 6.46
N LEU A 45 -7.98 1.17 6.47
CA LEU A 45 -7.20 1.00 7.69
C LEU A 45 -7.33 2.21 8.64
N THR A 46 -7.50 1.94 9.93
CA THR A 46 -7.52 2.97 10.98
C THR A 46 -6.14 3.60 11.16
N ALA A 47 -6.05 4.67 11.95
CA ALA A 47 -4.75 5.29 12.25
C ALA A 47 -3.82 4.30 12.96
N GLU A 48 -4.33 3.51 13.90
CA GLU A 48 -3.58 2.52 14.66
C GLU A 48 -3.09 1.36 13.77
N GLU A 49 -3.91 0.92 12.82
CA GLU A 49 -3.51 -0.11 11.85
C GLU A 49 -2.48 0.41 10.85
N ILE A 50 -2.59 1.68 10.46
CA ILE A 50 -1.61 2.36 9.62
C ILE A 50 -0.24 2.46 10.32
N ASP A 51 -0.22 2.75 11.63
CA ASP A 51 1.01 2.75 12.44
C ASP A 51 1.62 1.35 12.56
N GLN A 52 0.80 0.30 12.66
CA GLN A 52 1.28 -1.10 12.66
C GLN A 52 1.80 -1.57 11.30
N TYR A 53 1.32 -0.96 10.21
CA TYR A 53 1.70 -1.32 8.86
C TYR A 53 3.05 -0.72 8.41
N GLU A 54 3.55 0.30 9.12
CA GLU A 54 4.79 1.00 8.79
C GLU A 54 6.07 0.18 9.03
#